data_AF-A0A3A0G8E8-F1
#
_entry.id   AF-A0A3A0G8E8-F1
#
_cell.length_a   1.000
_cell.length_b   1.000
_cell.length_c   1.000
_cell.angle_alpha   90.00
_cell.angle_beta   90.00
_cell.angle_gamma   90.00
#
_symmetry.space_group_name_H-M   'P 1'
#
loop_
_entity.id
_entity.type
_entity.pdbx_description
1 polymer ?
#
loop_
_entity_poly.entity_id
_entity_poly.type
_entity_poly.pdbx_seq_one_letter_code
_entity_poly.pdbx_strand_id
1 'polypeptide(L)'
;MRQQELSELEQAAAELLKALERALQRTSRRAVAPILPQHFTDIIKAMRFVVGSLQTLCDAHPGDPPGVLCDLIEERSQFAGWEAWTALVQQQLALSKHHNAIEGDLADSQEPAQRLAANSNGR
;
A
#
# COMPACT_ATOMS: atom_id res chain seq x y z
N MET A 1 -4.00 12.51 -4.67
CA MET A 1 -4.66 11.34 -4.05
C MET A 1 -3.55 10.56 -3.38
N ARG A 2 -3.70 10.20 -2.10
CA ARG A 2 -2.63 9.56 -1.31
C ARG A 2 -2.51 8.07 -1.67
N GLN A 3 -1.33 7.46 -1.56
CA GLN A 3 -1.15 6.02 -1.80
C GLN A 3 -2.04 5.19 -0.87
N GLN A 4 -2.17 5.63 0.38
CA GLN A 4 -2.96 4.95 1.38
C GLN A 4 -4.47 4.96 1.06
N GLU A 5 -4.99 6.07 0.53
CA GLU A 5 -6.37 6.19 0.06
C GLU A 5 -6.62 5.27 -1.15
N LEU A 6 -5.65 5.18 -2.07
CA LEU A 6 -5.70 4.26 -3.21
C LEU A 6 -5.71 2.80 -2.76
N SER A 7 -4.88 2.44 -1.79
CA SER A 7 -4.80 1.09 -1.23
C SER A 7 -6.10 0.68 -0.52
N GLU A 8 -6.76 1.62 0.16
CA GLU A 8 -8.07 1.39 0.77
C GLU A 8 -9.17 1.17 -0.25
N LEU A 9 -9.18 1.96 -1.33
CA LEU A 9 -10.12 1.79 -2.43
C LEU A 9 -9.91 0.44 -3.11
N GLU A 10 -8.66 0.02 -3.30
CA GLU A 10 -8.31 -1.27 -3.88
C GLU A 10 -8.84 -2.42 -3.01
N GLN A 11 -8.58 -2.37 -1.69
CA GLN A 11 -9.04 -3.37 -0.74
C GLN A 11 -10.58 -3.46 -0.69
N ALA A 12 -11.26 -2.32 -0.67
CA ALA A 12 -12.72 -2.26 -0.70
C ALA A 12 -13.29 -2.86 -1.99
N ALA A 13 -12.67 -2.57 -3.14
CA ALA A 13 -13.06 -3.14 -4.43
C ALA A 13 -12.86 -4.67 -4.47
N ALA A 14 -11.77 -5.17 -3.89
CA ALA A 14 -11.49 -6.60 -3.79
C ALA A 14 -12.51 -7.34 -2.90
N GLU A 15 -12.91 -6.76 -1.76
CA GLU A 15 -13.94 -7.34 -0.89
C GLU A 15 -15.32 -7.35 -1.55
N LEU A 16 -15.68 -6.28 -2.29
CA LEU A 16 -16.91 -6.24 -3.06
C LEU A 16 -16.92 -7.30 -4.18
N LEU A 17 -15.80 -7.50 -4.87
CA LEU A 17 -15.64 -8.57 -5.87
C LEU A 17 -15.93 -9.94 -5.25
N LYS A 18 -15.33 -10.27 -4.10
CA LYS A 18 -15.60 -11.53 -3.38
C LYS A 18 -17.07 -11.67 -2.98
N ALA A 19 -17.71 -10.58 -2.54
CA ALA A 19 -19.13 -10.59 -2.20
C ALA A 19 -20.02 -10.90 -3.42
N LEU A 20 -19.70 -10.33 -4.58
CA LEU A 20 -20.40 -10.59 -5.84
C LEU A 20 -20.21 -12.03 -6.33
N GLU A 21 -19.00 -12.58 -6.23
CA GLU A 21 -18.73 -13.99 -6.56
C GLU A 21 -19.54 -14.95 -5.68
N ARG A 22 -19.64 -14.66 -4.37
CA ARG A 22 -20.51 -15.41 -3.45
C ARG A 22 -22.00 -15.26 -3.79
N ALA A 23 -22.44 -14.08 -4.23
CA ALA A 23 -23.82 -13.84 -4.63
C ALA A 23 -24.18 -14.63 -5.91
N LEU A 24 -23.28 -14.64 -6.90
CA LEU A 24 -23.41 -15.47 -8.10
C LEU A 24 -23.55 -16.96 -7.76
N GLN A 25 -22.74 -17.49 -6.84
CA GLN A 25 -22.86 -18.89 -6.41
C GLN A 25 -24.23 -19.20 -5.77
N ARG A 26 -24.88 -18.22 -5.12
CA ARG A 26 -26.20 -18.41 -4.50
C ARG A 26 -27.31 -18.43 -5.53
N THR A 27 -27.20 -17.69 -6.63
CA THR A 27 -28.22 -17.76 -7.71
C THR A 27 -28.24 -19.12 -8.38
N SER A 28 -27.11 -19.84 -8.39
CA SER A 28 -27.05 -21.23 -8.87
C SER A 28 -27.79 -22.22 -7.94
N ARG A 29 -28.01 -21.86 -6.67
CA ARG A 29 -28.55 -22.76 -5.63
C ARG A 29 -30.03 -22.51 -5.30
N ARG A 30 -30.63 -21.40 -5.74
CA ARG A 30 -32.03 -21.04 -5.41
C ARG A 30 -32.73 -20.42 -6.62
N ALA A 31 -33.85 -21.02 -7.01
CA ALA A 31 -34.80 -20.46 -7.97
C ALA A 31 -35.64 -19.36 -7.30
N VAL A 32 -35.02 -18.21 -7.02
CA VAL A 32 -35.73 -16.96 -6.74
C VAL A 32 -35.67 -16.16 -8.04
N ALA A 33 -36.76 -15.43 -8.36
CA ALA A 33 -37.02 -14.60 -9.55
C ALA A 33 -35.80 -13.91 -10.25
N PRO A 34 -35.92 -13.41 -11.50
CA PRO A 34 -34.98 -13.60 -12.60
C PRO A 34 -33.70 -12.75 -12.49
N ILE A 35 -32.93 -12.89 -11.41
CA ILE A 35 -31.56 -12.38 -11.40
C ILE A 35 -30.73 -13.37 -12.20
N LEU A 36 -30.60 -13.09 -13.50
CA LEU A 36 -29.81 -13.91 -14.40
C LEU A 36 -28.35 -13.89 -13.93
N PRO A 37 -27.68 -15.07 -13.86
CA PRO A 37 -26.24 -15.17 -13.57
C PRO A 37 -25.36 -14.25 -14.44
N GLN A 38 -25.83 -13.90 -15.64
CA GLN A 38 -25.19 -12.93 -16.53
C GLN A 38 -24.94 -11.58 -15.87
N HIS A 39 -25.90 -11.03 -15.11
CA HIS A 39 -25.73 -9.71 -14.48
C HIS A 39 -24.56 -9.69 -13.50
N PHE A 40 -24.43 -10.74 -12.68
CA PHE A 40 -23.28 -10.86 -11.78
C PHE A 40 -21.98 -11.01 -12.55
N THR A 41 -21.99 -11.77 -13.65
CA THR A 41 -20.79 -11.98 -14.48
C THR A 41 -20.27 -10.65 -15.04
N ASP A 42 -21.16 -9.78 -15.52
CA ASP A 42 -20.78 -8.48 -16.07
C ASP A 42 -20.28 -7.52 -14.97
N ILE A 43 -20.94 -7.49 -13.81
CA ILE A 43 -20.48 -6.70 -12.65
C ILE A 43 -19.10 -7.19 -12.17
N ILE A 44 -18.89 -8.51 -12.09
CA ILE A 44 -17.60 -9.10 -11.70
C ILE A 44 -16.49 -8.69 -12.68
N LYS A 45 -16.75 -8.68 -14.00
CA LYS A 45 -15.78 -8.19 -14.99
C LYS A 45 -15.43 -6.72 -14.77
N ALA A 46 -16.43 -5.87 -14.57
CA ALA A 46 -16.22 -4.45 -14.27
C ALA A 46 -15.40 -4.26 -13.00
N MET A 47 -15.70 -5.02 -11.93
CA MET A 47 -14.95 -4.96 -10.68
C MET A 47 -13.50 -5.40 -10.84
N ARG A 48 -13.21 -6.43 -11.63
CA ARG A 48 -11.83 -6.85 -11.91
C ARG A 48 -11.05 -5.76 -12.65
N PHE A 49 -11.69 -5.06 -13.58
CA PHE A 49 -11.08 -3.91 -14.25
C PHE A 49 -10.78 -2.77 -13.27
N VAL A 50 -11.70 -2.47 -12.36
CA VAL A 50 -11.51 -1.45 -11.31
C VAL A 50 -10.35 -1.82 -10.40
N VAL A 51 -10.30 -3.06 -9.89
CA VAL A 51 -9.20 -3.55 -9.04
C VAL A 51 -7.86 -3.42 -9.76
N GLY A 52 -7.76 -3.90 -11.01
CA GLY A 52 -6.51 -3.80 -11.78
C GLY A 52 -6.09 -2.35 -12.06
N SER A 53 -7.06 -1.45 -12.27
CA SER A 53 -6.77 -0.02 -12.46
C SER A 53 -6.27 0.63 -11.17
N LEU A 54 -6.87 0.29 -10.02
CA LEU A 54 -6.44 0.79 -8.71
C LEU A 54 -5.05 0.28 -8.36
N GLN A 55 -4.76 -1.00 -8.60
CA GLN A 55 -3.41 -1.56 -8.44
C GLN A 55 -2.39 -0.79 -9.30
N THR A 56 -2.70 -0.51 -10.56
CA THR A 56 -1.81 0.26 -11.45
C THR A 56 -1.52 1.65 -10.88
N LEU A 57 -2.52 2.30 -10.26
CA LEU A 57 -2.34 3.59 -9.60
C LEU A 57 -1.50 3.47 -8.31
N CYS A 58 -1.70 2.41 -7.52
CA CYS A 58 -0.88 2.11 -6.35
C CYS A 58 0.59 1.90 -6.72
N ASP A 59 0.85 1.10 -7.77
CA ASP A 59 2.20 0.78 -8.26
C ASP A 59 2.92 2.00 -8.84
N ALA A 60 2.17 2.91 -9.46
CA ALA A 60 2.70 4.16 -10.01
C ALA A 60 2.90 5.27 -8.95
N HIS A 61 2.40 5.08 -7.72
CA HIS A 61 2.54 6.08 -6.68
C HIS A 61 3.91 5.97 -5.99
N PRO A 62 4.67 7.07 -5.81
CA PRO A 62 5.99 7.06 -5.13
C PRO A 62 5.92 6.79 -3.61
N GLY A 63 4.76 6.34 -3.14
CA GLY A 63 4.38 6.26 -1.74
C GLY A 63 4.12 7.58 -1.03
N ASP A 64 3.48 7.50 0.13
CA ASP A 64 3.18 8.66 0.95
C ASP A 64 4.37 9.01 1.87
N PRO A 65 4.73 10.30 2.02
CA PRO A 65 5.80 10.71 2.91
C PRO A 65 5.51 10.31 4.37
N PRO A 66 6.55 10.04 5.19
CA PRO A 66 6.36 9.67 6.59
C PRO A 66 5.51 10.65 7.41
N GLY A 67 5.63 11.96 7.12
CA GLY A 67 4.81 12.99 7.76
C GLY A 67 3.31 12.83 7.45
N VAL A 68 2.98 12.54 6.19
CA VAL A 68 1.59 12.33 5.74
C VAL A 68 0.98 11.09 6.41
N LEU A 69 1.77 10.03 6.59
CA LEU A 69 1.33 8.82 7.28
C LEU A 69 1.09 9.07 8.79
N CYS A 70 1.94 9.86 9.44
CA CYS A 70 1.73 10.28 10.84
C CYS A 70 0.44 11.09 11.01
N ASP A 71 0.21 12.08 10.14
CA ASP A 71 -1.01 12.88 10.14
C ASP A 71 -2.26 12.00 9.97
N LEU A 72 -2.18 10.97 9.10
CA LEU A 72 -3.28 10.03 8.87
C LEU A 72 -3.59 9.15 10.09
N ILE A 73 -2.56 8.70 10.81
CA ILE A 73 -2.74 7.93 12.04
C ILE A 73 -3.41 8.81 13.10
N GLU A 74 -2.98 10.06 13.23
CA GLU A 74 -3.55 10.99 14.20
C GLU A 74 -5.02 11.30 13.88
N GLU A 75 -5.35 11.54 12.61
CA GLU A 75 -6.73 11.76 12.16
C GLU A 75 -7.61 10.52 12.42
N ARG A 76 -7.11 9.32 12.08
CA ARG A 76 -7.95 8.11 12.06
C ARG A 76 -7.99 7.33 13.37
N SER A 77 -6.99 7.48 14.22
CA SER A 77 -6.96 6.86 15.56
C SER A 77 -8.13 7.29 16.47
N GLN A 78 -8.79 8.40 16.13
CA GLN A 78 -9.94 8.91 16.88
C GLN A 78 -11.27 8.20 16.54
N PHE A 79 -11.30 7.38 15.49
CA PHE A 79 -12.51 6.67 15.06
C PHE A 79 -12.46 5.19 15.48
N ALA A 80 -13.53 4.72 16.12
CA ALA A 80 -13.64 3.32 16.53
C ALA A 80 -13.64 2.37 15.32
N GLY A 81 -12.91 1.26 15.42
CA GLY A 81 -12.79 0.24 14.37
C GLY A 81 -11.58 0.42 13.44
N TRP A 82 -10.75 1.44 13.66
CA TRP A 82 -9.53 1.71 12.89
C TRP A 82 -8.25 1.27 13.61
N GLU A 83 -8.35 0.67 14.79
CA GLU A 83 -7.20 0.34 15.66
C GLU A 83 -6.25 -0.67 15.02
N ALA A 84 -6.80 -1.67 14.31
CA ALA A 84 -6.00 -2.65 13.58
C ALA A 84 -5.28 -2.02 12.39
N TRP A 85 -5.91 -1.06 11.73
CA TRP A 85 -5.35 -0.36 10.59
C TRP A 85 -4.25 0.62 11.02
N THR A 86 -4.48 1.40 12.08
CA THR A 86 -3.47 2.34 12.61
C THR A 86 -2.22 1.59 13.07
N ALA A 87 -2.38 0.41 13.69
CA ALA A 87 -1.26 -0.45 14.07
C ALA A 87 -0.43 -0.91 12.85
N LEU A 88 -1.07 -1.27 11.74
CA LEU A 88 -0.37 -1.68 10.51
C LEU A 88 0.43 -0.52 9.89
N VAL A 89 -0.16 0.67 9.81
CA VAL A 89 0.53 1.86 9.27
C VAL A 89 1.70 2.28 10.18
N GLN A 90 1.53 2.19 11.49
CA GLN A 90 2.62 2.42 12.46
C GLN A 90 3.78 1.43 12.28
N GLN A 91 3.47 0.14 12.04
CA GLN A 91 4.49 -0.87 11.76
C GLN A 91 5.24 -0.57 10.46
N GLN A 92 4.54 -0.16 9.40
CA GLN A 92 5.15 0.22 8.13
C GLN A 92 6.08 1.43 8.28
N LEU A 93 5.66 2.45 9.05
CA LEU A 93 6.51 3.60 9.39
C LEU A 93 7.77 3.18 10.15
N ALA A 94 7.66 2.25 11.10
CA ALA A 94 8.80 1.76 11.86
C ALA A 94 9.82 1.03 10.96
N LEU A 95 9.34 0.21 10.01
CA LEU A 95 10.19 -0.48 9.04
C LEU A 95 10.91 0.50 8.10
N SER A 96 10.21 1.52 7.60
CA SER A 96 10.81 2.55 6.74
C SER A 96 11.87 3.39 7.47
N LYS A 97 11.69 3.64 8.77
CA LYS A 97 12.70 4.31 9.61
C LYS A 97 13.94 3.44 9.80
N HIS A 98 13.77 2.13 10.02
CA HIS A 98 14.89 1.20 10.13
C HIS A 98 15.67 1.06 8.81
N HIS A 99 14.99 1.06 7.66
CA HIS A 99 15.66 1.01 6.37
C HIS A 99 16.55 2.24 6.11
N ASN A 100 16.05 3.45 6.39
CA ASN A 100 16.83 4.69 6.27
C ASN A 100 18.00 4.76 7.27
N ALA A 101 17.84 4.19 8.46
CA ALA A 101 18.92 4.17 9.46
C ALA A 101 20.10 3.28 9.03
N ILE A 102 19.83 2.17 8.34
CA ILE A 102 20.86 1.25 7.84
C ILE A 102 21.65 1.90 6.68
N GLU A 103 20.99 2.63 5.79
CA GLU A 103 21.67 3.36 4.70
C GLU A 103 22.51 4.55 5.22
N GLY A 104 22.07 5.21 6.29
CA GLY A 104 22.83 6.29 6.95
C GLY A 104 24.14 5.82 7.59
N ASP A 105 24.12 4.68 8.29
CA ASP A 105 25.32 4.12 8.95
C ASP A 105 26.37 3.58 7.95
N LEU A 106 25.93 3.14 6.76
CA LEU A 106 26.83 2.71 5.68
C LEU A 106 27.51 3.88 4.97
N ALA A 107 26.88 5.05 4.92
CA ALA A 107 27.43 6.25 4.30
C ALA A 107 28.53 6.91 5.17
N ASP A 108 28.43 6.80 6.50
CA ASP A 108 29.41 7.37 7.43
C ASP A 108 30.68 6.49 7.61
N SER A 109 30.68 5.29 7.03
CA SER A 109 31.81 4.35 7.08
C SER A 109 32.76 4.46 5.87
N GLN A 110 32.54 5.42 4.95
CA GLN A 110 33.41 5.64 3.79
C GLN A 110 33.89 7.10 3.68
N GLU A 111 34.90 7.48 4.45
CA GLU A 111 35.83 8.57 4.09
C GLU A 111 37.27 8.25 4.55
N PRO A 112 38.32 8.81 3.90
CA PRO A 112 39.15 8.06 2.97
C PRO A 112 40.60 7.96 3.42
N ALA A 113 41.21 6.79 3.17
CA ALA A 113 42.62 6.50 3.38
C ALA A 113 43.58 7.20 2.37
N GLN A 114 43.42 8.50 2.12
CA GLN A 114 44.23 9.28 1.16
C GLN A 114 44.81 10.59 1.70
N ARG A 115 45.35 10.60 2.93
CA ARG A 115 46.09 11.78 3.46
C ARG A 115 47.58 11.58 3.76
N LEU A 116 48.23 10.52 3.26
CA LEU A 116 49.64 10.23 3.59
C LEU A 116 50.60 10.08 2.40
N ALA A 117 50.24 10.54 1.19
CA ALA A 117 51.12 10.47 0.01
C ALA A 117 51.52 11.83 -0.59
N ALA A 118 51.53 12.91 0.21
CA ALA A 118 51.99 14.23 -0.23
C ALA A 118 53.01 14.83 0.74
N ASN A 119 54.10 14.09 1.04
CA ASN A 119 55.29 14.71 1.62
C ASN A 119 56.55 13.89 1.31
N SER A 120 56.93 13.83 0.04
CA SER A 120 58.23 13.31 -0.39
C SER A 120 58.52 13.71 -1.84
N ASN A 121 58.77 15.00 -2.07
CA ASN A 121 59.76 15.44 -3.07
C ASN A 121 59.95 16.95 -3.02
N GLY A 122 61.16 17.36 -2.64
CA GLY A 122 61.57 18.76 -2.57
C GLY A 122 62.91 18.90 -1.86
N ARG A 123 63.95 18.26 -2.39
CA ARG A 123 65.34 18.66 -2.21
C ARG A 123 65.84 19.21 -3.53
#